data_AF-A0A915PRQ7-F1
#
_entry.id   AF-A0A915PRQ7-F1
#
_cell.length_a   1.000
_cell.length_b   1.000
_cell.length_c   1.000
_cell.angle_alpha   90.00
_cell.angle_beta   90.00
_cell.angle_gamma   90.00
#
_symmetry.space_group_name_H-M   'P 1'
#
loop_
_entity.id
_entity.type
_entity.pdbx_description
1 polymer ?
#
loop_
_entity_poly.entity_id
_entity_poly.type
_entity_poly.pdbx_seq_one_letter_code
_entity_poly.pdbx_strand_id
1 'polypeptide(L)'
;MILKALQLRDDYIMSNYAPTLIFVGKPGNLNNPNRVLMLHKIVEDFEALPASIGQTATRFWLRDYENFMDGGERTSFDNLLEKSLDNSGIHEFLIRNLTAINIKQHDLKNFLAWPEFRHWNGFMQFDVDENGKEYLKSYFFTTLSHSDLKNWSNRAKLLNQLREIADRYSLYEVSVFDDDAKFLDIIGTLLHQTIQSSAFTVIFMMFVCFLFIPQSAAVIIATFSIFSIFIGVLGMLSLSGFDLDPIVMSALIMSIGFSVDIPAHITYHFFGAGL
;
A
#
# COMPACT_ATOMS: atom_id res chain seq x y z
N MET A 1 11.48 -13.49 22.48
CA MET A 1 12.17 -12.19 22.30
C MET A 1 11.56 -11.37 21.15
N ILE A 2 11.36 -11.96 19.97
CA ILE A 2 10.81 -11.27 18.78
C ILE A 2 9.37 -10.76 18.98
N LEU A 3 8.48 -11.56 19.59
CA LEU A 3 7.08 -11.14 19.84
C LEU A 3 7.01 -9.85 20.68
N LYS A 4 7.85 -9.75 21.72
CA LYS A 4 7.93 -8.57 22.58
C LYS A 4 8.45 -7.34 21.82
N ALA A 5 9.38 -7.54 20.89
CA ALA A 5 9.88 -6.45 20.04
C ALA A 5 8.80 -5.92 19.09
N LEU A 6 7.98 -6.81 18.51
CA LEU A 6 6.86 -6.41 17.66
C LEU A 6 5.77 -5.68 18.44
N GLN A 7 5.43 -6.14 19.64
CA GLN A 7 4.49 -5.44 20.53
C GLN A 7 4.97 -4.02 20.85
N LEU A 8 6.25 -3.87 21.19
CA LEU A 8 6.84 -2.55 21.45
C LEU A 8 6.84 -1.67 20.18
N ARG A 9 7.13 -2.23 19.01
CA ARG A 9 7.04 -1.50 17.74
C ARG A 9 5.62 -1.01 17.49
N ASP A 10 4.63 -1.86 17.69
CA ASP A 10 3.23 -1.53 17.41
C ASP A 10 2.71 -0.47 18.38
N ASP A 11 3.06 -0.58 19.67
CA ASP A 11 2.63 0.35 20.70
C ASP A 11 3.35 1.71 20.63
N TYR A 12 4.65 1.74 20.31
CA TYR A 12 5.45 2.99 20.37
C TYR A 12 5.74 3.63 19.01
N ILE A 13 5.87 2.85 17.94
CA ILE A 13 6.26 3.37 16.62
C ILE A 13 5.01 3.50 15.74
N MET A 14 4.30 2.40 15.53
CA MET A 14 3.13 2.39 14.63
C MET A 14 1.98 3.23 15.15
N SER A 15 1.85 3.42 16.46
CA SER A 15 0.85 4.35 17.01
C SER A 15 1.07 5.81 16.62
N ASN A 16 2.30 6.19 16.25
CA ASN A 16 2.67 7.59 16.00
C ASN A 16 2.90 7.88 14.52
N TYR A 17 3.62 7.01 13.81
CA TYR A 17 3.88 7.19 12.39
C TYR A 17 4.19 5.87 11.67
N ALA A 18 3.73 5.75 10.43
CA ALA A 18 4.19 4.73 9.49
C ALA A 18 4.86 5.40 8.29
N PRO A 19 6.11 5.04 7.97
CA PRO A 19 6.73 5.44 6.72
C PRO A 19 6.16 4.61 5.57
N THR A 20 5.74 5.29 4.51
CA THR A 20 5.31 4.64 3.26
C THR A 20 6.24 5.05 2.14
N LEU A 21 6.72 4.07 1.38
CA LEU A 21 7.60 4.29 0.25
C LEU A 21 6.76 4.40 -1.01
N ILE A 22 6.94 5.46 -1.79
CA ILE A 22 6.22 5.67 -3.05
C ILE A 22 7.23 5.60 -4.18
N PHE A 23 6.95 4.72 -5.13
CA PHE A 23 7.75 4.53 -6.34
C PHE A 23 7.15 5.32 -7.49
N VAL A 24 8.00 5.98 -8.26
CA VAL A 24 7.65 6.66 -9.50
C VAL A 24 8.46 6.03 -10.63
N GLY A 25 7.78 5.26 -11.48
CA GLY A 25 8.41 4.45 -12.52
C GLY A 25 8.81 5.24 -13.78
N LYS A 26 8.12 6.36 -14.08
CA LYS A 26 8.36 7.17 -15.28
C LYS A 26 8.26 8.67 -14.98
N PRO A 27 9.32 9.30 -14.44
CA PRO A 27 9.33 10.74 -14.16
C PRO A 27 9.35 11.57 -15.45
N GLY A 28 9.80 10.98 -16.56
CA GLY A 28 9.89 11.64 -17.85
C GLY A 28 11.04 12.65 -17.94
N ASN A 29 10.96 13.55 -18.91
CA ASN A 29 12.03 14.53 -19.13
C ASN A 29 11.99 15.65 -18.09
N LEU A 30 12.99 15.66 -17.21
CA LEU A 30 13.18 16.64 -16.13
C LEU A 30 13.53 18.06 -16.63
N ASN A 31 13.88 18.22 -17.90
CA ASN A 31 14.16 19.55 -18.47
C ASN A 31 12.87 20.32 -18.84
N ASN A 32 11.70 19.69 -18.73
CA ASN A 32 10.43 20.34 -18.99
C ASN A 32 9.82 20.85 -17.67
N PRO A 33 9.65 22.18 -17.50
CA PRO A 33 9.15 22.75 -16.24
C PRO A 33 7.74 22.26 -15.90
N ASN A 34 6.90 21.98 -16.89
CA ASN A 34 5.54 21.45 -16.66
C ASN A 34 5.57 20.04 -16.06
N ARG A 35 6.56 19.22 -16.42
CA ARG A 35 6.70 17.87 -15.86
C ARG A 35 7.23 17.93 -14.42
N VAL A 36 8.20 18.80 -14.17
CA VAL A 36 8.72 19.06 -12.81
C VAL A 36 7.60 19.53 -11.88
N LEU A 37 6.78 20.48 -12.34
CA LEU A 37 5.60 20.94 -11.57
C LEU A 37 4.61 19.79 -11.31
N MET A 38 4.41 18.90 -12.28
CA MET A 38 3.57 17.73 -12.09
C MET A 38 4.13 16.75 -11.05
N LEU A 39 5.45 16.55 -10.99
CA LEU A 39 6.09 15.72 -9.96
C LEU A 39 5.90 16.30 -8.56
N HIS A 40 6.04 17.63 -8.41
CA HIS A 40 5.72 18.31 -7.14
C HIS A 40 4.24 18.14 -6.78
N LYS A 41 3.33 18.28 -7.75
CA LYS A 41 1.89 18.06 -7.54
C LYS A 41 1.55 16.65 -7.08
N ILE A 42 2.22 15.63 -7.61
CA ILE A 42 2.05 14.23 -7.16
C ILE A 42 2.37 14.16 -5.66
N VAL A 43 3.50 14.70 -5.25
CA VAL A 43 3.94 14.70 -3.85
C VAL A 43 2.98 15.49 -2.96
N GLU A 44 2.53 16.66 -3.41
CA GLU A 44 1.54 17.48 -2.71
C GLU A 44 0.20 16.76 -2.51
N ASP A 45 -0.26 15.98 -3.49
CA ASP A 45 -1.48 15.19 -3.39
C ASP A 45 -1.38 14.10 -2.30
N PHE A 46 -0.20 13.50 -2.13
CA PHE A 46 0.06 12.56 -1.03
C PHE A 46 0.17 13.27 0.33
N GLU A 47 0.70 14.49 0.34
CA GLU A 47 0.82 15.34 1.54
C GLU A 47 -0.53 15.95 1.97
N ALA A 48 -1.46 16.14 1.04
CA ALA A 48 -2.79 16.68 1.28
C ALA A 48 -3.73 15.68 1.98
N LEU A 49 -3.33 14.41 2.09
CA LEU A 49 -4.09 13.43 2.86
C LEU A 49 -4.18 13.86 4.34
N PRO A 50 -5.36 13.76 4.97
CA PRO A 50 -5.51 14.10 6.39
C PRO A 50 -4.71 13.17 7.31
N ALA A 51 -4.39 11.97 6.82
CA ALA A 51 -3.53 11.02 7.51
C ALA A 51 -2.04 11.27 7.26
N SER A 52 -1.65 12.18 6.37
CA SER A 52 -0.24 12.54 6.18
C SER A 52 0.20 13.54 7.25
N ILE A 53 1.46 13.42 7.71
CA ILE A 53 2.06 14.43 8.60
C ILE A 53 2.33 15.74 7.84
N GLY A 54 2.40 15.67 6.50
CA GLY A 54 2.58 16.80 5.61
C GLY A 54 4.02 16.98 5.14
N GLN A 55 4.29 18.16 4.58
CA GLN A 55 5.50 18.46 3.81
C GLN A 55 6.82 18.22 4.58
N THR A 56 6.83 18.45 5.89
CA THR A 56 8.04 18.35 6.73
C THR A 56 8.50 16.92 6.95
N ALA A 57 7.58 15.95 6.82
CA ALA A 57 7.88 14.54 7.02
C ALA A 57 8.14 13.81 5.70
N THR A 58 7.72 14.38 4.57
CA THR A 58 8.01 13.82 3.25
C THR A 58 9.46 14.08 2.86
N ARG A 59 10.18 13.01 2.55
CA ARG A 59 11.52 13.06 1.97
C ARG A 59 11.38 12.97 0.46
N PHE A 60 11.67 14.07 -0.23
CA PHE A 60 11.59 14.15 -1.68
C PHE A 60 12.87 14.78 -2.25
N TRP A 61 13.57 13.99 -3.07
CA TRP A 61 14.90 14.33 -3.59
C TRP A 61 14.94 15.62 -4.40
N LEU A 62 13.85 15.97 -5.09
CA LEU A 62 13.85 17.14 -5.99
C LEU A 62 13.88 18.44 -5.19
N ARG A 63 13.19 18.49 -4.04
CA ARG A 63 13.27 19.62 -3.11
C ARG A 63 14.67 19.75 -2.52
N ASP A 64 15.30 18.63 -2.19
CA ASP A 64 16.69 18.63 -1.72
C ASP A 64 17.68 19.07 -2.81
N TYR A 65 17.45 18.67 -4.05
CA TYR A 65 18.24 19.08 -5.20
C TYR A 65 18.08 20.58 -5.49
N GLU A 66 16.85 21.11 -5.43
CA GLU A 66 16.58 22.55 -5.55
C GLU A 66 17.31 23.34 -4.46
N ASN A 67 17.25 22.88 -3.19
CA ASN A 67 17.97 23.50 -2.09
C ASN A 67 19.51 23.47 -2.29
N PHE A 68 20.03 22.37 -2.84
CA PHE A 68 21.45 22.24 -3.17
C PHE A 68 21.88 23.24 -4.25
N MET A 69 21.09 23.39 -5.31
CA MET A 69 21.36 24.34 -6.39
C MET A 69 21.28 25.79 -5.90
N ASP A 70 20.27 26.12 -5.08
CA ASP A 70 20.14 27.43 -4.46
C ASP A 70 21.36 27.77 -3.58
N GLY A 71 21.87 26.80 -2.81
CA GLY A 71 23.08 26.98 -2.01
C GLY A 71 24.33 27.20 -2.87
N GLY A 72 24.48 26.45 -3.96
CA GLY A 72 25.57 26.60 -4.92
C GLY A 72 25.53 27.94 -5.65
N GLU A 73 24.35 28.38 -6.10
CA GLU A 73 24.16 29.66 -6.77
C GLU A 73 24.41 30.84 -5.83
N ARG A 74 23.95 30.79 -4.57
CA ARG A 74 24.25 31.85 -3.59
C ARG A 74 25.74 32.01 -3.33
N THR A 75 26.46 30.89 -3.19
CA THR A 75 27.91 30.92 -2.99
C THR A 75 28.62 31.46 -4.23
N SER A 76 28.15 31.10 -5.42
CA SER A 76 28.66 31.62 -6.70
C SER A 76 28.36 33.12 -6.86
N PHE A 77 27.17 33.54 -6.42
CA PHE A 77 26.68 34.91 -6.48
C PHE A 77 27.42 35.81 -5.50
N ASP A 78 27.68 35.38 -4.25
CA ASP A 78 28.49 36.15 -3.30
C ASP A 78 29.92 36.33 -3.83
N ASN A 79 30.52 35.27 -4.39
CA ASN A 79 31.83 35.35 -5.04
C ASN A 79 31.82 36.22 -6.32
N LEU A 80 30.70 36.29 -7.05
CA LEU A 80 30.55 37.15 -8.21
C LEU A 80 30.29 38.60 -7.80
N LEU A 81 29.49 38.85 -6.76
CA LEU A 81 29.14 40.15 -6.24
C LEU A 81 30.34 40.82 -5.55
N GLU A 82 31.21 40.03 -4.93
CA GLU A 82 32.53 40.48 -4.46
C GLU A 82 33.45 40.87 -5.64
N LYS A 83 33.26 40.25 -6.81
CA LYS A 83 34.11 40.43 -8.01
C LYS A 83 33.54 41.44 -9.02
N SER A 84 32.26 41.76 -8.97
CA SER A 84 31.55 42.66 -9.88
C SER A 84 30.80 43.74 -9.11
N LEU A 85 31.56 44.67 -8.52
CA LEU A 85 31.06 45.96 -8.06
C LEU A 85 30.76 46.94 -9.23
N ASP A 86 30.58 46.45 -10.45
CA ASP A 86 30.24 47.30 -11.58
C ASP A 86 29.24 46.64 -12.54
N ASN A 87 28.16 47.38 -12.77
CA ASN A 87 27.14 47.28 -13.80
C ASN A 87 25.82 46.49 -13.61
N SER A 88 24.77 47.22 -14.01
CA SER A 88 23.33 47.07 -13.82
C SER A 88 22.65 46.05 -14.74
N GLY A 89 23.37 45.06 -15.26
CA GLY A 89 22.83 44.00 -16.14
C GLY A 89 22.33 42.75 -15.40
N ILE A 90 22.54 42.66 -14.09
CA ILE A 90 22.33 41.44 -13.29
C ILE A 90 20.84 41.16 -13.06
N HIS A 91 20.00 42.19 -13.01
CA HIS A 91 18.61 42.03 -12.60
C HIS A 91 17.72 41.34 -13.66
N GLU A 92 18.01 41.56 -14.94
CA GLU A 92 17.26 40.95 -16.05
C GLU A 92 17.69 39.49 -16.30
N PHE A 93 18.97 39.16 -16.03
CA PHE A 93 19.47 37.78 -16.07
C PHE A 93 18.89 36.93 -14.92
N LEU A 94 18.78 37.51 -13.71
CA LEU A 94 18.22 36.83 -12.53
C LEU A 94 16.79 36.33 -12.73
N ILE A 95 15.90 37.15 -13.32
CA ILE A 95 14.50 36.76 -13.55
C ILE A 95 14.38 35.63 -14.60
N ARG A 96 15.30 35.59 -15.56
CA ARG A 96 15.27 34.60 -16.65
C ARG A 96 15.78 33.22 -16.25
N ASN A 97 16.64 33.13 -15.23
CA ASN A 97 17.21 31.86 -14.77
C ASN A 97 16.42 31.21 -13.64
N LEU A 98 15.74 32.00 -12.79
CA LEU A 98 14.82 31.52 -11.74
C LEU A 98 13.64 30.69 -12.28
N THR A 99 13.30 30.83 -13.56
CA THR A 99 12.16 30.16 -14.20
C THR A 99 12.55 28.92 -15.01
N ALA A 100 13.84 28.64 -15.16
CA ALA A 100 14.34 27.55 -15.99
C ALA A 100 15.31 26.67 -15.19
N ILE A 101 14.79 25.91 -14.23
CA ILE A 101 15.52 24.80 -13.61
C ILE A 101 15.78 23.77 -14.73
N ASN A 102 16.89 23.93 -15.43
CA ASN A 102 17.37 22.97 -16.40
C ASN A 102 18.24 21.98 -15.64
N ILE A 103 17.67 20.83 -15.26
CA ILE A 103 18.40 19.80 -14.51
C ILE A 103 19.52 19.25 -15.40
N LYS A 104 20.72 19.81 -15.25
CA LYS A 104 21.90 19.33 -15.94
C LYS A 104 22.36 18.06 -15.25
N GLN A 105 22.58 17.03 -16.05
CA GLN A 105 23.00 15.71 -15.57
C GLN A 105 24.31 15.72 -14.77
N HIS A 106 25.22 16.64 -15.09
CA HIS A 106 26.45 16.86 -14.34
C HIS A 106 26.20 17.33 -12.90
N ASP A 107 25.23 18.23 -12.72
CA ASP A 107 24.92 18.82 -11.42
C ASP A 107 24.18 17.81 -10.53
N LEU A 108 23.38 16.93 -11.13
CA LEU A 108 22.79 15.78 -10.45
C LEU A 108 23.85 14.77 -9.98
N LYS A 109 24.88 14.49 -10.79
CA LYS A 109 26.00 13.63 -10.37
C LYS A 109 26.78 14.23 -9.21
N ASN A 110 26.99 15.54 -9.24
CA ASN A 110 27.61 16.25 -8.12
C ASN A 110 26.75 16.12 -6.87
N PHE A 111 25.46 16.46 -6.94
CA PHE A 111 24.50 16.31 -5.83
C PHE A 111 24.58 14.91 -5.19
N LEU A 112 24.58 13.84 -5.98
CA LEU A 112 24.66 12.47 -5.47
C LEU A 112 26.03 12.10 -4.88
N ALA A 113 27.10 12.82 -5.24
CA ALA A 113 28.43 12.63 -4.68
C ALA A 113 28.60 13.29 -3.30
N TRP A 114 27.85 14.36 -3.02
CA TRP A 114 27.88 15.06 -1.73
C TRP A 114 27.47 14.12 -0.58
N PRO A 115 28.22 14.11 0.54
CA PRO A 115 28.01 13.14 1.62
C PRO A 115 26.62 13.25 2.26
N GLU A 116 26.02 14.43 2.29
CA GLU A 116 24.67 14.68 2.83
C GLU A 116 23.58 14.00 1.99
N PHE A 117 23.72 14.04 0.66
CA PHE A 117 22.71 13.58 -0.30
C PHE A 117 23.02 12.22 -0.92
N ARG A 118 24.18 11.62 -0.61
CA ARG A 118 24.62 10.31 -1.12
C ARG A 118 23.57 9.21 -0.94
N HIS A 119 22.77 9.27 0.11
CA HIS A 119 21.71 8.30 0.37
C HIS A 119 20.67 8.21 -0.76
N TRP A 120 20.42 9.31 -1.48
CA TRP A 120 19.51 9.36 -2.63
C TRP A 120 19.96 8.47 -3.79
N ASN A 121 21.24 8.16 -3.90
CA ASN A 121 21.76 7.25 -4.93
C ASN A 121 21.16 5.83 -4.82
N GLY A 122 20.75 5.41 -3.61
CA GLY A 122 20.06 4.12 -3.41
C GLY A 122 18.58 4.15 -3.79
N PHE A 123 17.97 5.33 -3.90
CA PHE A 123 16.55 5.52 -4.19
C PHE A 123 16.28 5.96 -5.63
N MET A 124 17.33 6.12 -6.45
CA MET A 124 17.24 6.53 -7.85
C MET A 124 17.81 5.47 -8.76
N GLN A 125 17.15 5.25 -9.90
CA GLN A 125 17.66 4.39 -10.96
C GLN A 125 17.92 5.24 -12.20
N PHE A 126 19.16 5.19 -12.69
CA PHE A 126 19.57 5.79 -13.95
C PHE A 126 19.67 4.71 -15.02
N ASP A 127 19.23 5.04 -16.23
CA ASP A 127 19.35 4.17 -17.39
C ASP A 127 19.96 4.95 -18.55
N VAL A 128 20.59 4.26 -19.50
CA VAL A 128 21.31 4.90 -20.60
C VAL A 128 20.48 4.78 -21.85
N ASP A 129 20.14 5.93 -22.45
CA ASP A 129 19.43 5.97 -23.73
C ASP A 129 20.31 5.43 -24.88
N GLU A 130 19.71 5.09 -26.01
CA GLU A 130 20.44 4.62 -27.21
C GLU A 130 21.51 5.64 -27.69
N ASN A 131 21.31 6.91 -27.34
CA ASN A 131 22.21 8.03 -27.61
C ASN A 131 23.37 8.16 -26.61
N GLY A 132 23.53 7.23 -25.66
CA GLY A 132 24.57 7.26 -24.62
C GLY A 132 24.33 8.29 -23.52
N LYS A 133 23.16 8.93 -23.48
CA LYS A 133 22.78 9.90 -22.45
C LYS A 133 22.03 9.19 -21.32
N GLU A 134 22.57 9.24 -20.10
CA GLU A 134 21.85 8.66 -18.96
C GLU A 134 20.66 9.54 -18.57
N TYR A 135 19.52 8.95 -18.28
CA TYR A 135 18.32 9.62 -17.80
C TYR A 135 17.84 8.97 -16.50
N LEU A 136 17.12 9.75 -15.70
CA LEU A 136 16.47 9.23 -14.50
C LEU A 136 15.29 8.35 -14.95
N LYS A 137 15.43 7.04 -14.75
CA LYS A 137 14.40 6.06 -15.11
C LYS A 137 13.30 6.04 -14.07
N SER A 138 13.65 5.89 -12.80
CA SER A 138 12.69 5.79 -11.72
C SER A 138 13.29 6.27 -10.41
N TYR A 139 12.45 6.67 -9.47
CA TYR A 139 12.89 7.03 -8.14
C TYR A 139 11.86 6.64 -7.07
N PHE A 140 12.32 6.59 -5.83
CA PHE A 140 11.47 6.46 -4.66
C PHE A 140 11.49 7.75 -3.85
N PHE A 141 10.37 8.05 -3.22
CA PHE A 141 10.26 9.06 -2.18
C PHE A 141 9.48 8.50 -1.00
N THR A 142 9.73 9.02 0.19
CA THR A 142 9.11 8.51 1.42
C THR A 142 8.19 9.57 1.98
N THR A 143 6.95 9.19 2.28
CA THR A 143 6.02 10.02 3.04
C THR A 143 5.75 9.36 4.38
N LEU A 144 5.44 10.16 5.41
CA LEU A 144 5.03 9.63 6.71
C LEU A 144 3.56 9.94 6.92
N SER A 145 2.82 8.89 7.29
CA SER A 145 1.43 9.01 7.67
C SER A 145 1.26 8.85 9.18
N HIS A 146 0.48 9.75 9.77
CA HIS A 146 0.03 9.74 11.15
C HIS A 146 -1.46 9.36 11.18
N SER A 147 -1.73 8.11 11.56
CA SER A 147 -3.09 7.63 11.84
C SER A 147 -3.04 6.55 12.92
N ASP A 148 -4.19 6.19 13.49
CA ASP A 148 -4.32 5.07 14.43
C ASP A 148 -4.10 3.73 13.70
N LEU A 149 -2.83 3.42 13.46
CA LEU A 149 -2.34 2.28 12.69
C LEU A 149 -2.19 1.02 13.56
N LYS A 150 -2.57 1.07 14.84
CA LYS A 150 -2.64 -0.13 15.68
C LYS A 150 -3.63 -1.15 15.13
N ASN A 151 -4.72 -0.66 14.53
CA ASN A 151 -5.75 -1.50 13.92
C ASN A 151 -5.41 -1.80 12.46
N TRP A 152 -5.25 -3.08 12.13
CA TRP A 152 -5.00 -3.56 10.77
C TRP A 152 -6.03 -3.06 9.75
N SER A 153 -7.30 -2.95 10.14
CA SER A 153 -8.37 -2.41 9.28
C SER A 153 -8.15 -0.94 8.90
N ASN A 154 -7.63 -0.11 9.82
CA ASN A 154 -7.33 1.29 9.52
C ASN A 154 -6.10 1.42 8.62
N ARG A 155 -5.09 0.56 8.83
CA ARG A 155 -3.92 0.46 7.96
C ARG A 155 -4.32 0.08 6.53
N ALA A 156 -5.23 -0.89 6.38
CA ALA A 156 -5.74 -1.28 5.06
C ALA A 156 -6.50 -0.14 4.37
N LYS A 157 -7.31 0.63 5.12
CA LYS A 157 -7.98 1.83 4.59
C LYS A 157 -7.00 2.89 4.12
N LEU A 158 -5.96 3.19 4.92
CA LEU A 158 -4.92 4.14 4.55
C LEU A 158 -4.19 3.70 3.28
N LEU A 159 -3.79 2.43 3.20
CA LEU A 159 -3.11 1.88 2.03
C LEU A 159 -3.98 2.01 0.77
N ASN A 160 -5.28 1.76 0.87
CA ASN A 160 -6.22 1.96 -0.24
C ASN A 160 -6.32 3.43 -0.66
N GLN A 161 -6.38 4.37 0.28
CA GLN A 161 -6.38 5.81 -0.03
C GLN A 161 -5.10 6.26 -0.75
N LEU A 162 -3.95 5.75 -0.31
CA LEU A 162 -2.67 6.02 -0.95
C LEU A 162 -2.62 5.44 -2.38
N ARG A 163 -3.14 4.24 -2.57
CA ARG A 163 -3.26 3.61 -3.90
C ARG A 163 -4.22 4.36 -4.82
N GLU A 164 -5.35 4.82 -4.31
CA GLU A 164 -6.29 5.65 -5.08
C GLU A 164 -5.62 6.92 -5.62
N ILE A 165 -4.72 7.55 -4.84
CA ILE A 165 -3.93 8.69 -5.31
C ILE A 165 -2.93 8.25 -6.38
N ALA A 166 -2.21 7.15 -6.16
CA ALA A 166 -1.26 6.62 -7.12
C ALA A 166 -1.92 6.28 -8.47
N ASP A 167 -3.12 5.70 -8.45
CA ASP A 167 -3.89 5.31 -9.63
C ASP A 167 -4.32 6.52 -10.48
N ARG A 168 -4.52 7.71 -9.87
CA ARG A 168 -4.77 8.96 -10.61
C ARG A 168 -3.59 9.37 -11.49
N TYR A 169 -2.38 8.93 -11.15
CA TYR A 169 -1.13 9.28 -11.81
C TYR A 169 -0.51 8.10 -12.56
N SER A 170 -1.34 7.25 -13.17
CA SER A 170 -0.90 6.08 -13.96
C SER A 170 0.09 6.39 -15.08
N LEU A 171 0.06 7.62 -15.65
CA LEU A 171 1.04 8.07 -16.65
C LEU A 171 2.49 8.03 -16.16
N TYR A 172 2.72 8.28 -14.87
CA TYR A 172 4.04 8.32 -14.24
C TYR A 172 4.41 6.98 -13.58
N GLU A 173 3.55 5.96 -13.71
CA GLU A 173 3.71 4.64 -13.07
C GLU A 173 3.99 4.78 -11.57
N VAL A 174 3.12 5.54 -10.89
CA VAL A 174 3.21 5.72 -9.44
C VAL A 174 2.66 4.49 -8.76
N SER A 175 3.40 3.93 -7.80
CA SER A 175 2.95 2.80 -6.99
C SER A 175 3.37 2.96 -5.54
N VAL A 176 2.53 2.48 -4.63
CA VAL A 176 2.75 2.59 -3.18
C VAL A 176 3.30 1.27 -2.65
N PHE A 177 4.40 1.35 -1.91
CA PHE A 177 5.06 0.22 -1.25
C PHE A 177 5.03 0.41 0.27
N ASP A 178 4.54 -0.62 0.95
CA ASP A 178 4.52 -0.76 2.39
C ASP A 178 4.91 -2.22 2.72
N ASP A 179 5.75 -2.43 3.73
CA ASP A 179 6.23 -3.75 4.14
C ASP A 179 5.09 -4.69 4.55
N ASP A 180 4.02 -4.13 5.12
CA ASP A 180 2.84 -4.87 5.58
C ASP A 180 1.76 -4.99 4.49
N ALA A 181 1.95 -4.39 3.30
CA ALA A 181 0.93 -4.34 2.23
C ALA A 181 0.38 -5.71 1.86
N LYS A 182 1.25 -6.73 1.76
CA LYS A 182 0.84 -8.11 1.44
C LYS A 182 -0.18 -8.69 2.42
N PHE A 183 -0.08 -8.33 3.71
CA PHE A 183 -1.00 -8.81 4.74
C PHE A 183 -2.30 -8.01 4.72
N LEU A 184 -2.20 -6.69 4.51
CA LEU A 184 -3.34 -5.79 4.40
C LEU A 184 -4.25 -6.16 3.21
N ASP A 185 -3.65 -6.59 2.10
CA ASP A 185 -4.38 -7.02 0.90
C ASP A 185 -5.18 -8.31 1.11
N ILE A 186 -4.62 -9.24 1.90
CA ILE A 186 -5.31 -10.47 2.29
C ILE A 186 -6.52 -10.13 3.18
N ILE A 187 -6.36 -9.23 4.16
CA ILE A 187 -7.44 -8.84 5.07
C ILE A 187 -8.63 -8.26 4.30
N GLY A 188 -8.38 -7.43 3.28
CA GLY A 188 -9.44 -6.82 2.47
C GLY A 188 -10.29 -7.83 1.69
N THR A 189 -9.74 -9.00 1.35
CA THR A 189 -10.43 -10.03 0.55
C THR A 189 -10.94 -11.21 1.38
N LEU A 190 -10.42 -11.38 2.59
CA LEU A 190 -10.67 -12.53 3.46
C LEU A 190 -12.15 -12.76 3.78
N LEU A 191 -12.87 -11.69 4.14
CA LEU A 191 -14.29 -11.79 4.50
C LEU A 191 -15.11 -12.30 3.32
N HIS A 192 -14.90 -11.73 2.15
CA HIS A 192 -15.61 -12.11 0.93
C HIS A 192 -15.31 -13.57 0.56
N GLN A 193 -14.04 -13.96 0.60
CA GLN A 193 -13.63 -15.34 0.30
C GLN A 193 -14.22 -16.34 1.30
N THR A 194 -14.23 -16.02 2.59
CA THR A 194 -14.78 -16.89 3.64
C THR A 194 -16.27 -17.13 3.44
N ILE A 195 -17.04 -16.08 3.16
CA ILE A 195 -18.48 -16.20 2.91
C ILE A 195 -18.74 -17.01 1.65
N GLN A 196 -18.00 -16.73 0.57
CA GLN A 196 -18.16 -17.45 -0.70
C GLN A 196 -17.80 -18.93 -0.58
N SER A 197 -16.66 -19.26 0.05
CA SER A 197 -16.19 -20.63 0.20
C SER A 197 -17.10 -21.44 1.14
N SER A 198 -17.56 -20.82 2.23
CA SER A 198 -18.47 -21.49 3.16
C SER A 198 -19.86 -21.71 2.56
N ALA A 199 -20.41 -20.74 1.84
CA ALA A 199 -21.67 -20.90 1.10
C ALA A 199 -21.57 -22.03 0.06
N PHE A 200 -20.49 -22.08 -0.71
CA PHE A 200 -20.26 -23.15 -1.69
C PHE A 200 -20.19 -24.53 -1.02
N THR A 201 -19.51 -24.62 0.13
CA THR A 201 -19.42 -25.86 0.91
C THR A 201 -20.80 -26.32 1.37
N VAL A 202 -21.64 -25.42 1.90
CA VAL A 202 -23.01 -25.74 2.33
C VAL A 202 -23.85 -26.22 1.15
N ILE A 203 -23.81 -25.52 0.02
CA ILE A 203 -24.56 -25.92 -1.20
C ILE A 203 -24.13 -27.31 -1.68
N PHE A 204 -22.83 -27.57 -1.71
CA PHE A 204 -22.30 -28.87 -2.11
C PHE A 204 -22.74 -29.99 -1.14
N MET A 205 -22.70 -29.74 0.16
CA MET A 205 -23.18 -30.70 1.16
C MET A 205 -24.69 -30.95 1.05
N MET A 206 -25.49 -29.91 0.82
CA MET A 206 -26.93 -30.06 0.56
C MET A 206 -27.18 -30.92 -0.68
N PHE A 207 -26.41 -30.73 -1.74
CA PHE A 207 -26.50 -31.53 -2.97
C PHE A 207 -26.12 -33.01 -2.74
N VAL A 208 -25.06 -33.27 -1.97
CA VAL A 208 -24.67 -34.65 -1.61
C VAL A 208 -25.76 -35.32 -0.76
N CYS A 209 -26.32 -34.63 0.24
CA CYS A 209 -27.43 -35.16 1.04
C CYS A 209 -28.67 -35.48 0.18
N PHE A 210 -28.97 -34.66 -0.82
CA PHE A 210 -30.07 -34.92 -1.76
C PHE A 210 -29.83 -36.18 -2.61
N LEU A 211 -28.58 -36.46 -3.00
CA LEU A 211 -28.24 -37.62 -3.82
C LEU A 211 -28.28 -38.94 -3.03
N PHE A 212 -27.82 -38.93 -1.77
CA PHE A 212 -27.69 -40.14 -0.96
C PHE A 212 -28.97 -40.54 -0.20
N ILE A 213 -29.88 -39.62 0.08
CA ILE A 213 -31.10 -39.89 0.86
C ILE A 213 -32.31 -40.00 -0.08
N PRO A 214 -32.92 -41.19 -0.23
CA PRO A 214 -33.99 -41.43 -1.20
C PRO A 214 -35.36 -40.82 -0.79
N GLN A 215 -35.55 -40.44 0.47
CA GLN A 215 -36.81 -39.87 0.96
C GLN A 215 -36.77 -38.33 1.02
N SER A 216 -37.59 -37.67 0.19
CA SER A 216 -37.64 -36.21 0.05
C SER A 216 -37.89 -35.44 1.36
N ALA A 217 -38.77 -35.95 2.23
CA ALA A 217 -39.07 -35.31 3.53
C ALA A 217 -37.85 -35.29 4.47
N ALA A 218 -37.07 -36.37 4.49
CA ALA A 218 -35.85 -36.46 5.29
C ALA A 218 -34.75 -35.52 4.76
N VAL A 219 -34.65 -35.37 3.43
CA VAL A 219 -33.69 -34.43 2.81
C VAL A 219 -33.96 -32.99 3.22
N ILE A 220 -35.22 -32.55 3.22
CA ILE A 220 -35.60 -31.18 3.58
C ILE A 220 -35.24 -30.88 5.04
N ILE A 221 -35.51 -31.82 5.95
CA ILE A 221 -35.17 -31.67 7.37
C ILE A 221 -33.65 -31.64 7.57
N ALA A 222 -32.92 -32.52 6.89
CA ALA A 222 -31.46 -32.58 6.95
C ALA A 222 -30.83 -31.28 6.41
N THR A 223 -31.27 -30.80 5.26
CA THR A 223 -30.77 -29.55 4.67
C THR A 223 -31.08 -28.32 5.52
N PHE A 224 -32.26 -28.24 6.12
CA PHE A 224 -32.59 -27.17 7.07
C PHE A 224 -31.70 -27.23 8.33
N SER A 225 -31.41 -28.43 8.82
CA SER A 225 -30.49 -28.63 9.95
C SER A 225 -29.08 -28.15 9.61
N ILE A 226 -28.53 -28.51 8.44
CA ILE A 226 -27.20 -28.07 7.99
C ILE A 226 -27.15 -26.54 7.86
N PHE A 227 -28.17 -25.93 7.26
CA PHE A 227 -28.25 -24.48 7.13
C PHE A 227 -28.33 -23.77 8.49
N SER A 228 -29.09 -24.33 9.43
CA SER A 228 -29.17 -23.83 10.81
C SER A 228 -27.82 -23.90 11.54
N ILE A 229 -27.10 -25.01 11.42
CA ILE A 229 -25.77 -25.17 12.02
C ILE A 229 -24.78 -24.17 11.42
N PHE A 230 -24.82 -23.93 10.10
CA PHE A 230 -23.98 -22.92 9.46
C PHE A 230 -24.20 -21.51 10.02
N ILE A 231 -25.46 -21.08 10.13
CA ILE A 231 -25.81 -19.80 10.76
C ILE A 231 -25.36 -19.77 12.23
N GLY A 232 -25.51 -20.89 12.95
CA GLY A 232 -25.06 -21.03 14.33
C GLY A 232 -23.55 -20.85 14.50
N VAL A 233 -22.74 -21.49 13.65
CA VAL A 233 -21.27 -21.36 13.68
C VAL A 233 -20.83 -19.93 13.36
N LEU A 234 -21.43 -19.30 12.34
CA LEU A 234 -21.17 -17.88 12.05
C LEU A 234 -21.58 -16.96 13.19
N GLY A 235 -22.73 -17.23 13.82
CA GLY A 235 -23.21 -16.47 14.97
C GLY A 235 -22.29 -16.61 16.18
N MET A 236 -21.84 -17.83 16.50
CA MET A 236 -20.88 -18.07 17.57
C MET A 236 -19.53 -17.41 17.31
N LEU A 237 -19.05 -17.41 16.06
CA LEU A 237 -17.82 -16.73 15.67
C LEU A 237 -17.96 -15.21 15.88
N SER A 238 -19.09 -14.64 15.44
CA SER A 238 -19.38 -13.21 15.64
C SER A 238 -19.48 -12.83 17.11
N LEU A 239 -20.03 -13.69 17.98
CA LEU A 239 -20.15 -13.44 19.41
C LEU A 239 -18.81 -13.58 20.15
N SER A 240 -17.93 -14.46 19.66
CA SER A 240 -16.64 -14.72 20.29
C SER A 240 -15.63 -13.59 20.07
N GLY A 241 -15.92 -12.63 19.18
CA GLY A 241 -15.06 -11.48 18.92
C GLY A 241 -13.69 -11.85 18.34
N PHE A 242 -13.56 -13.05 17.75
CA PHE A 242 -12.32 -13.44 17.08
C PHE A 242 -12.17 -12.68 15.77
N ASP A 243 -10.96 -12.13 15.56
CA ASP A 243 -10.59 -11.57 14.27
C ASP A 243 -10.60 -12.69 13.22
N LEU A 244 -11.23 -12.41 12.07
CA LEU A 244 -11.23 -13.35 10.97
C LEU A 244 -9.83 -13.38 10.36
N ASP A 245 -9.18 -14.53 10.41
CA ASP A 245 -7.90 -14.81 9.76
C ASP A 245 -8.00 -16.08 8.89
N PRO A 246 -7.02 -16.37 8.01
CA PRO A 246 -7.03 -17.58 7.18
C PRO A 246 -7.10 -18.90 7.99
N ILE A 247 -6.64 -18.88 9.24
CA ILE A 247 -6.64 -20.05 10.13
C ILE A 247 -8.06 -20.32 10.65
N VAL A 248 -8.75 -19.29 11.14
CA VAL A 248 -10.15 -19.30 11.56
C VAL A 248 -11.05 -19.64 10.37
N MET A 249 -10.78 -19.10 9.18
CA MET A 249 -11.48 -19.50 7.95
C MET A 249 -11.36 -21.01 7.70
N SER A 250 -10.16 -21.58 7.82
CA SER A 250 -9.93 -23.01 7.62
C SER A 250 -10.63 -23.85 8.70
N ALA A 251 -10.56 -23.42 9.96
CA ALA A 251 -11.24 -24.06 11.08
C ALA A 251 -12.77 -24.03 10.92
N LEU A 252 -13.33 -22.92 10.41
CA LEU A 252 -14.75 -22.79 10.10
C LEU A 252 -15.19 -23.78 9.02
N ILE A 253 -14.45 -23.89 7.91
CA ILE A 253 -14.77 -24.83 6.83
C ILE A 253 -14.68 -26.27 7.33
N MET A 254 -13.65 -26.59 8.10
CA MET A 254 -13.48 -27.91 8.73
C MET A 254 -14.63 -28.23 9.69
N SER A 255 -15.05 -27.26 10.51
CA SER A 255 -16.18 -27.39 11.43
C SER A 255 -17.50 -27.66 10.70
N ILE A 256 -17.76 -26.97 9.58
CA ILE A 256 -18.93 -27.25 8.73
C ILE A 256 -18.88 -28.69 8.22
N GLY A 257 -17.73 -29.13 7.72
CA GLY A 257 -17.55 -30.50 7.20
C GLY A 257 -17.85 -31.57 8.24
N PHE A 258 -17.29 -31.45 9.45
CA PHE A 258 -17.54 -32.40 10.54
C PHE A 258 -18.99 -32.34 11.06
N SER A 259 -19.62 -31.18 11.04
CA SER A 259 -20.98 -31.06 11.56
C SER A 259 -22.03 -31.77 10.69
N VAL A 260 -21.76 -31.99 9.40
CA VAL A 260 -22.66 -32.69 8.47
C VAL A 260 -22.59 -34.21 8.63
N ASP A 261 -21.48 -34.73 9.17
CA ASP A 261 -21.26 -36.16 9.38
C ASP A 261 -22.30 -36.77 10.33
N ILE A 262 -22.66 -36.04 11.39
CA ILE A 262 -23.60 -36.50 12.41
C ILE A 262 -25.03 -36.72 11.84
N PRO A 263 -25.67 -35.75 11.15
CA PRO A 263 -26.94 -35.99 10.47
C PRO A 263 -26.90 -37.14 9.46
N ALA A 264 -25.82 -37.28 8.70
CA ALA A 264 -25.68 -38.35 7.71
C ALA A 264 -25.70 -39.74 8.38
N HIS A 265 -24.94 -39.91 9.47
CA HIS A 265 -24.92 -41.15 10.26
C HIS A 265 -26.28 -41.46 10.90
N ILE A 266 -26.94 -40.46 11.50
CA ILE A 266 -28.27 -40.63 12.10
C ILE A 266 -29.29 -41.05 11.05
N THR A 267 -29.29 -40.38 9.89
CA THR A 267 -30.22 -40.66 8.81
C THR A 267 -30.01 -42.07 8.26
N TYR A 268 -28.76 -42.48 8.05
CA TYR A 268 -28.43 -43.84 7.62
C TYR A 268 -28.92 -44.91 8.62
N HIS A 269 -28.70 -44.71 9.92
CA HIS A 269 -29.16 -45.66 10.94
C HIS A 269 -30.69 -45.68 11.05
N PHE A 270 -31.36 -44.55 10.85
CA PHE A 270 -32.82 -44.48 10.83
C PHE A 270 -33.40 -45.28 9.65
N PHE A 271 -32.81 -45.18 8.46
CA PHE A 271 -33.19 -46.02 7.33
C PHE A 271 -32.89 -47.50 7.55
N GLY A 272 -31.76 -47.83 8.19
CA GLY A 272 -31.40 -49.21 8.51
C GLY A 272 -32.31 -49.89 9.54
N ALA A 273 -32.91 -49.12 10.45
CA ALA A 273 -33.83 -49.63 11.48
C ALA A 273 -35.32 -49.59 11.09
N GLY A 274 -35.65 -48.95 9.96
CA GLY A 274 -37.02 -48.80 9.43
C GLY A 274 -37.44 -49.88 8.41
N LEU A 275 -36.58 -50.89 8.18
CA LEU A 275 -36.86 -52.14 7.47
C LEU A 275 -37.03 -53.29 8.47
#